data_AF-A0A9Q0BL12-F1
#
_entry.id   AF-A0A9Q0BL12-F1
#
_cell.length_a   1.000
_cell.length_b   1.000
_cell.length_c   1.000
_cell.angle_alpha   90.00
_cell.angle_beta   90.00
_cell.angle_gamma   90.00
#
_symmetry.space_group_name_H-M   'P 1'
#
loop_
_entity.id
_entity.type
_entity.pdbx_description
1 polymer ?
#
loop_
_entity_poly.entity_id
_entity_poly.type
_entity_poly.pdbx_seq_one_letter_code
_entity_poly.pdbx_strand_id
1 'polypeptide(L)'
;MPYCYSIELNSKLVFFSFTENFIDFESLLSLTEMEIEKLVPQLGLRKKILSGLKTLHRSVKEIESGELSDFSVENIEEEVPLKKLNTKERSAEKDLPKRKKFRKAETALNYSEIQNTARKYLDGNIIGRKILAFYKKGLFDSSIRSQLAECIIVSELNVDLDPKKVISPQRFLELRNEIVEVFPTETAATYYVPTQPKTNLEGAKQPRGKLYDKYTCIIKDLRASGFRTANNCS
;
A
#
# COMPACT_ATOMS: atom_id res chain seq x y z
N MET A 1 24.22 -3.60 2.82
CA MET A 1 23.42 -3.35 1.59
C MET A 1 22.87 -1.91 1.62
N PRO A 2 23.65 -0.88 1.22
CA PRO A 2 23.23 0.54 1.33
C PRO A 2 22.67 1.15 0.02
N TYR A 3 22.69 0.43 -1.10
CA TYR A 3 22.40 1.01 -2.42
C TYR A 3 20.91 1.26 -2.71
N CYS A 4 19.98 0.60 -2.01
CA CYS A 4 18.54 0.75 -2.29
C CYS A 4 18.01 2.12 -1.83
N TYR A 5 18.49 2.63 -0.70
CA TYR A 5 18.08 3.92 -0.13
C TYR A 5 18.54 5.13 -0.93
N SER A 6 19.73 5.06 -1.56
CA SER A 6 20.24 6.15 -2.40
C SER A 6 19.38 6.39 -3.64
N ILE A 7 18.71 5.36 -4.19
CA ILE A 7 17.87 5.51 -5.37
C ILE A 7 16.56 6.23 -5.01
N GLU A 8 15.98 5.89 -3.86
CA GLU A 8 14.70 6.43 -3.40
C GLU A 8 14.81 7.89 -2.93
N LEU A 9 15.90 8.26 -2.25
CA LEU A 9 16.20 9.65 -1.89
C LEU A 9 16.32 10.54 -3.13
N ASN A 10 16.99 10.04 -4.16
CA ASN A 10 17.22 10.75 -5.41
C ASN A 10 15.93 10.98 -6.20
N SER A 11 14.99 10.03 -6.19
CA SER A 11 13.68 10.24 -6.82
C SER A 11 12.83 11.30 -6.11
N LYS A 12 12.90 11.38 -4.77
CA LYS A 12 12.15 12.39 -4.00
C LYS A 12 12.67 13.80 -4.23
N LEU A 13 13.99 13.95 -4.36
CA LEU A 13 14.62 15.26 -4.57
C LEU A 13 14.29 15.84 -5.95
N VAL A 14 14.23 14.99 -6.98
CA VAL A 14 13.74 15.38 -8.32
C VAL A 14 12.27 15.79 -8.26
N PHE A 15 11.43 15.01 -7.59
CA PHE A 15 10.00 15.32 -7.45
C PHE A 15 9.77 16.68 -6.76
N PHE A 16 10.52 16.96 -5.69
CA PHE A 16 10.44 18.23 -4.98
C PHE A 16 10.83 19.41 -5.88
N SER A 17 11.93 19.29 -6.62
CA SER A 17 12.36 20.33 -7.58
C SER A 17 11.29 20.62 -8.63
N PHE A 18 10.63 19.59 -9.17
CA PHE A 18 9.58 19.79 -10.18
C PHE A 18 8.34 20.46 -9.58
N THR A 19 8.00 20.11 -8.34
CA THR A 19 6.88 20.72 -7.61
C THR A 19 7.14 22.19 -7.29
N GLU A 20 8.34 22.52 -6.78
CA GLU A 20 8.72 23.91 -6.48
C GLU A 20 8.76 24.81 -7.72
N ASN A 21 9.09 24.24 -8.87
CA ASN A 21 9.12 24.97 -10.14
C ASN A 21 7.79 24.87 -10.91
N PHE A 22 6.72 24.39 -10.27
CA PHE A 22 5.37 24.27 -10.83
C PHE A 22 5.34 23.53 -12.19
N ILE A 23 6.18 22.51 -12.33
CA ILE A 23 6.27 21.71 -13.55
C ILE A 23 5.12 20.69 -13.54
N ASP A 24 4.08 20.99 -14.31
CA ASP A 24 2.99 20.08 -14.60
C ASP A 24 3.33 19.12 -15.76
N PHE A 25 2.36 18.28 -16.13
CA PHE A 25 2.57 17.26 -17.17
C PHE A 25 2.86 17.87 -18.55
N GLU A 26 2.21 18.97 -18.90
CA GLU A 26 2.41 19.65 -20.20
C GLU A 26 3.78 20.34 -20.25
N SER A 27 4.14 21.03 -19.17
CA SER A 27 5.45 21.67 -19.00
C SER A 27 6.57 20.64 -19.00
N LEU A 28 6.36 19.47 -18.37
CA LEU A 28 7.33 18.37 -18.36
C LEU A 28 7.70 17.89 -19.76
N LEU A 29 6.74 17.85 -20.69
CA LEU A 29 6.96 17.44 -22.07
C LEU A 29 7.72 18.48 -22.89
N SER A 30 7.62 19.76 -22.53
CA SER A 30 8.29 20.86 -23.22
C SER A 30 9.67 21.22 -22.65
N LEU A 31 10.08 20.60 -21.53
CA LEU A 31 11.38 20.84 -20.92
C LEU A 31 12.55 20.55 -21.87
N THR A 32 13.43 21.54 -21.99
CA THR A 32 14.71 21.44 -22.69
C THR A 32 15.78 20.77 -21.81
N GLU A 33 16.85 20.28 -22.44
CA GLU A 33 17.99 19.70 -21.72
C GLU A 33 18.64 20.70 -20.76
N MET A 34 18.69 21.99 -21.12
CA MET A 34 19.22 23.05 -20.26
C MET A 34 18.36 23.30 -19.02
N GLU A 35 17.04 23.19 -19.14
CA GLU A 35 16.13 23.35 -17.99
C GLU A 35 16.23 22.16 -17.04
N ILE A 36 16.32 20.94 -17.59
CA ILE A 36 16.55 19.72 -16.80
C ILE A 36 17.90 19.79 -16.07
N GLU A 37 18.92 20.37 -16.69
CA GLU A 37 20.21 20.59 -16.05
C GLU A 37 20.12 21.50 -14.82
N LYS A 38 19.29 22.55 -14.88
CA LYS A 38 19.02 23.45 -13.75
C LYS A 38 18.21 22.78 -12.64
N LEU A 39 17.22 21.97 -13.01
CA LEU A 39 16.32 21.31 -12.05
C LEU A 39 16.98 20.13 -11.34
N VAL A 40 17.80 19.35 -12.04
CA VAL A 40 18.35 18.10 -11.52
C VAL A 40 19.86 18.12 -11.66
N PRO A 41 20.64 18.54 -10.65
CA PRO A 41 22.10 18.71 -10.79
C PRO A 41 22.86 17.40 -11.04
N GLN A 42 22.28 16.25 -10.67
CA GLN A 42 22.94 14.95 -10.81
C GLN A 42 22.86 14.41 -12.25
N LEU A 43 24.02 14.30 -12.91
CA LEU A 43 24.13 13.87 -14.32
C LEU A 43 23.47 12.52 -14.62
N GLY A 44 23.57 11.55 -13.71
CA GLY A 44 22.97 10.22 -13.89
C GLY A 44 21.43 10.26 -13.92
N LEU A 45 20.82 11.11 -13.09
CA LEU A 45 19.38 11.31 -13.08
C LEU A 45 18.91 12.08 -14.31
N ARG A 46 19.65 13.12 -14.72
CA ARG A 46 19.38 13.86 -15.97
C ARG A 46 19.26 12.91 -17.16
N LYS A 47 20.25 12.02 -17.33
CA LYS A 47 20.24 11.04 -18.42
C LYS A 47 19.03 10.11 -18.39
N LYS A 48 18.62 9.67 -17.19
CA LYS A 48 17.41 8.85 -17.02
C LYS A 48 16.14 9.60 -17.40
N ILE A 49 15.99 10.85 -16.93
CA ILE A 49 14.83 11.70 -17.23
C ILE A 49 14.76 11.98 -18.73
N LEU A 50 15.87 12.38 -19.36
CA LEU A 50 15.96 12.64 -20.80
C LEU A 50 15.60 11.39 -21.63
N SER A 51 16.08 10.22 -21.22
CA SER A 51 15.73 8.95 -21.88
C SER A 51 14.23 8.63 -21.75
N GLY A 52 13.66 8.85 -20.56
CA GLY A 52 12.23 8.70 -20.30
C GLY A 52 11.37 9.64 -21.14
N LEU A 53 11.74 10.92 -21.20
CA LEU A 53 11.04 11.93 -22.01
C LEU A 53 11.09 11.61 -23.50
N LYS A 54 12.24 11.14 -24.02
CA LYS A 54 12.35 10.70 -25.42
C LYS A 54 11.43 9.53 -25.73
N THR A 55 11.32 8.57 -24.80
CA THR A 55 10.42 7.42 -24.94
C THR A 55 8.97 7.87 -24.92
N LEU A 56 8.62 8.76 -23.99
CA LEU A 56 7.27 9.32 -23.87
C LEU A 56 6.86 10.10 -25.11
N HIS A 57 7.73 10.98 -25.62
CA HIS A 57 7.51 11.72 -26.87
C HIS A 57 7.24 10.80 -28.06
N ARG A 58 7.94 9.65 -28.14
CA ARG A 58 7.67 8.66 -29.18
C ARG A 58 6.27 8.09 -29.05
N SER A 59 5.87 7.66 -27.85
CA SER A 59 4.54 7.11 -27.61
C SER A 59 3.42 8.11 -27.85
N VAL A 60 3.60 9.39 -27.48
CA VAL A 60 2.60 10.43 -27.78
C VAL A 60 2.47 10.65 -29.29
N LYS A 61 3.59 10.70 -30.03
CA LYS A 61 3.55 10.84 -31.49
C LYS A 61 2.86 9.67 -32.19
N GLU A 62 3.08 8.44 -31.73
CA GLU A 62 2.42 7.24 -32.27
C GLU A 62 0.89 7.30 -32.08
N ILE A 63 0.42 7.85 -30.96
CA ILE A 63 -1.01 8.06 -30.70
C ILE A 63 -1.58 9.16 -31.61
N GLU A 64 -0.86 10.27 -31.77
CA GLU A 64 -1.28 11.40 -32.62
C GLU A 64 -1.27 11.07 -34.11
N SER A 65 -0.35 10.20 -34.57
CA SER A 65 -0.24 9.82 -35.99
C SER A 65 -1.33 8.85 -36.47
N GLY A 66 -2.19 8.35 -35.58
CA GLY A 66 -3.42 7.64 -35.98
C GLY A 66 -3.21 6.32 -36.73
N GLU A 67 -2.03 5.70 -36.65
CA GLU A 67 -1.83 4.34 -37.13
C GLU A 67 -2.31 3.36 -36.05
N LEU A 68 -3.61 3.07 -36.06
CA LEU A 68 -4.18 1.91 -35.39
C LEU A 68 -3.65 0.64 -36.07
N SER A 69 -2.43 0.23 -35.73
CA SER A 69 -1.99 -1.14 -35.96
C SER A 69 -2.63 -2.02 -34.88
N ASP A 70 -3.68 -2.69 -35.29
CA ASP A 70 -4.36 -3.83 -34.69
C ASP A 70 -3.53 -4.55 -33.59
N PHE A 71 -3.77 -4.20 -32.32
CA PHE A 71 -3.31 -5.01 -31.19
C PHE A 71 -4.29 -6.18 -31.06
N SER A 72 -4.09 -7.21 -31.87
CA SER A 72 -4.77 -8.49 -31.73
C SER A 72 -4.35 -9.14 -30.41
N VAL A 73 -5.19 -8.97 -29.39
CA VAL A 73 -5.14 -9.72 -28.13
C VAL A 73 -5.58 -11.14 -28.46
N GLU A 74 -4.62 -12.03 -28.70
CA GLU A 74 -4.91 -13.45 -28.87
C GLU A 74 -5.52 -14.03 -27.58
N ASN A 75 -6.71 -14.59 -27.77
CA ASN A 75 -7.50 -15.34 -26.80
C ASN A 75 -6.68 -16.46 -26.16
N ILE A 76 -6.64 -16.48 -24.82
CA ILE A 76 -6.34 -17.69 -24.05
C ILE A 76 -7.63 -18.07 -23.32
N GLU A 77 -8.48 -18.83 -23.99
CA GLU A 77 -9.50 -19.66 -23.34
C GLU A 77 -8.81 -20.95 -22.87
N GLU A 78 -8.53 -21.05 -21.57
CA GLU A 78 -8.25 -22.34 -20.94
C GLU A 78 -9.39 -22.62 -19.95
N GLU A 79 -10.35 -23.43 -20.41
CA GLU A 79 -11.30 -24.10 -19.53
C GLU A 79 -10.56 -25.10 -18.64
N VAL A 80 -10.63 -24.92 -17.32
CA VAL A 80 -10.17 -25.93 -16.36
C VAL A 80 -11.38 -26.55 -15.64
N PRO A 81 -11.52 -27.90 -15.60
CA PRO A 81 -12.69 -28.58 -15.06
C PRO A 81 -12.83 -28.49 -13.53
N LEU A 82 -14.00 -28.03 -13.06
CA LEU A 82 -14.41 -28.06 -11.66
C LEU A 82 -14.68 -29.51 -11.19
N LYS A 83 -13.76 -30.06 -10.38
CA LYS A 83 -14.01 -31.29 -9.61
C LYS A 83 -14.92 -30.97 -8.41
N LYS A 84 -16.10 -31.61 -8.41
CA LYS A 84 -17.09 -31.61 -7.32
C LYS A 84 -16.50 -32.27 -6.08
N LEU A 85 -16.41 -31.53 -4.97
CA LEU A 85 -16.21 -32.09 -3.63
C LEU A 85 -17.55 -32.11 -2.89
N ASN A 86 -18.05 -33.33 -2.69
CA ASN A 86 -19.09 -33.66 -1.74
C ASN A 86 -18.48 -33.64 -0.34
N THR A 87 -19.11 -32.94 0.60
CA THR A 87 -18.92 -33.22 2.03
C THR A 87 -20.26 -33.09 2.74
N LYS A 88 -20.84 -34.26 3.02
CA LYS A 88 -21.89 -34.45 4.02
C LYS A 88 -21.25 -34.22 5.38
N GLU A 89 -21.84 -33.41 6.23
CA GLU A 89 -21.69 -33.61 7.67
C GLU A 89 -22.94 -33.22 8.44
N ARG A 90 -23.29 -34.14 9.34
CA ARG A 90 -24.52 -34.22 10.12
C ARG A 90 -24.39 -33.40 11.41
N SER A 91 -25.45 -32.67 11.69
CA SER A 91 -26.07 -32.40 13.00
C SER A 91 -25.41 -33.02 14.26
N ALA A 92 -25.09 -32.16 15.23
CA ALA A 92 -25.29 -32.40 16.65
C ALA A 92 -25.44 -31.06 17.40
N GLU A 93 -26.69 -30.77 17.75
CA GLU A 93 -27.19 -29.65 18.52
C GLU A 93 -27.15 -30.00 20.02
N LYS A 94 -26.69 -29.07 20.88
CA LYS A 94 -27.15 -28.94 22.29
C LYS A 94 -26.63 -27.66 22.99
N ASP A 95 -27.61 -26.89 23.44
CA ASP A 95 -27.68 -26.07 24.66
C ASP A 95 -26.65 -24.97 24.94
N LEU A 96 -27.02 -23.73 24.60
CA LEU A 96 -26.50 -22.51 25.23
C LEU A 96 -27.64 -21.64 25.83
N PRO A 97 -27.34 -20.86 26.90
CA PRO A 97 -28.34 -20.27 27.78
C PRO A 97 -29.01 -18.99 27.22
N LYS A 98 -30.28 -18.82 27.62
CA LYS A 98 -31.21 -17.74 27.25
C LYS A 98 -30.62 -16.34 27.52
N ARG A 99 -30.22 -15.64 26.44
CA ARG A 99 -29.79 -14.23 26.48
C ARG A 99 -31.00 -13.28 26.39
N LYS A 100 -30.97 -12.25 27.24
CA LYS A 100 -31.99 -11.20 27.40
C LYS A 100 -32.16 -10.40 26.09
N LYS A 101 -33.43 -10.08 25.78
CA LYS A 101 -33.85 -9.30 24.61
C LYS A 101 -33.29 -7.88 24.67
N PHE A 102 -32.22 -7.61 23.92
CA PHE A 102 -31.81 -6.25 23.61
C PHE A 102 -32.64 -5.75 22.43
N ARG A 103 -33.35 -4.65 22.65
CA ARG A 103 -34.09 -3.91 21.61
C ARG A 103 -33.09 -3.43 20.56
N LYS A 104 -33.21 -3.92 19.33
CA LYS A 104 -32.51 -3.35 18.18
C LYS A 104 -33.17 -2.01 17.86
N ALA A 105 -32.47 -0.92 18.15
CA ALA A 105 -32.72 0.34 17.49
C ALA A 105 -32.10 0.25 16.10
N GLU A 106 -32.96 0.11 15.09
CA GLU A 106 -32.58 0.22 13.68
C GLU A 106 -32.13 1.66 13.41
N THR A 107 -30.82 1.85 13.32
CA THR A 107 -30.24 3.05 12.71
C THR A 107 -29.75 2.62 11.33
N ALA A 108 -30.62 2.78 10.33
CA ALA A 108 -30.24 2.71 8.93
C ALA A 108 -29.37 3.94 8.60
N LEU A 109 -28.08 3.83 8.90
CA LEU A 109 -27.08 4.77 8.43
C LEU A 109 -26.67 4.38 7.01
N ASN A 110 -26.76 5.37 6.13
CA ASN A 110 -26.44 5.36 4.71
C ASN A 110 -25.05 4.69 4.47
N TYR A 111 -25.04 3.47 3.94
CA TYR A 111 -23.88 2.55 3.96
C TYR A 111 -23.00 2.60 2.69
N SER A 112 -23.25 3.55 1.78
CA SER A 112 -22.64 3.50 0.44
C SER A 112 -21.31 4.24 0.28
N GLU A 113 -20.73 4.84 1.33
CA GLU A 113 -19.52 5.65 1.15
C GLU A 113 -18.55 5.68 2.35
N ILE A 114 -18.51 4.62 3.16
CA ILE A 114 -17.34 4.42 4.03
C ILE A 114 -16.19 3.99 3.11
N GLN A 115 -15.47 4.98 2.57
CA GLN A 115 -14.30 4.71 1.75
C GLN A 115 -13.26 4.01 2.61
N ASN A 116 -13.08 2.71 2.37
CA ASN A 116 -12.04 1.89 2.99
C ASN A 116 -10.67 2.59 2.78
N THR A 117 -10.04 3.03 3.87
CA THR A 117 -8.82 3.84 3.82
C THR A 117 -7.67 3.06 3.18
N ALA A 118 -7.54 1.77 3.52
CA ALA A 118 -6.54 0.89 2.92
C ALA A 118 -6.70 0.84 1.39
N ARG A 119 -7.94 0.75 0.88
CA ARG A 119 -8.20 0.81 -0.56
C ARG A 119 -7.77 2.13 -1.17
N LYS A 120 -8.09 3.26 -0.52
CA LYS A 120 -7.67 4.59 -0.97
C LYS A 120 -6.15 4.72 -1.05
N TYR A 121 -5.42 4.20 -0.05
CA TYR A 121 -3.95 4.21 -0.06
C TYR A 121 -3.38 3.37 -1.21
N LEU A 122 -4.01 2.24 -1.52
CA LEU A 122 -3.57 1.38 -2.61
C LEU A 122 -3.83 1.97 -3.98
N ASP A 123 -5.02 2.55 -4.20
CA ASP A 123 -5.37 3.14 -5.49
C ASP A 123 -4.55 4.41 -5.78
N GLY A 124 -4.19 5.17 -4.73
CA GLY A 124 -3.34 6.35 -4.82
C GLY A 124 -1.85 6.08 -5.08
N ASN A 125 -1.40 4.82 -5.03
CA ASN A 125 0.01 4.47 -5.18
C ASN A 125 0.23 3.44 -6.31
N ILE A 126 1.25 3.64 -7.15
CA ILE A 126 1.61 2.70 -8.23
C ILE A 126 1.91 1.30 -7.65
N ILE A 127 2.65 1.24 -6.54
CA ILE A 127 2.94 -0.02 -5.83
C ILE A 127 1.65 -0.65 -5.33
N GLY A 128 0.74 0.15 -4.78
CA GLY A 128 -0.58 -0.30 -4.33
C GLY A 128 -1.41 -0.91 -5.46
N ARG A 129 -1.48 -0.26 -6.62
CA ARG A 129 -2.15 -0.79 -7.82
C ARG A 129 -1.52 -2.10 -8.30
N LYS A 130 -0.19 -2.22 -8.21
CA LYS A 130 0.52 -3.47 -8.54
C LYS A 130 0.14 -4.60 -7.58
N ILE A 131 0.04 -4.32 -6.27
CA ILE A 131 -0.40 -5.29 -5.26
C ILE A 131 -1.83 -5.78 -5.55
N LEU A 132 -2.75 -4.86 -5.87
CA LEU A 132 -4.11 -5.20 -6.27
C LEU A 132 -4.14 -6.10 -7.52
N ALA A 133 -3.28 -5.85 -8.50
CA ALA A 133 -3.16 -6.69 -9.69
C ALA A 133 -2.60 -8.09 -9.38
N PHE A 134 -1.59 -8.21 -8.52
CA PHE A 134 -1.06 -9.50 -8.09
C PHE A 134 -2.08 -10.35 -7.35
N TYR A 135 -2.87 -9.71 -6.49
CA TYR A 135 -3.95 -10.38 -5.77
C TYR A 135 -4.97 -10.99 -6.73
N LYS A 136 -5.42 -10.23 -7.75
CA LYS A 136 -6.34 -10.73 -8.78
C LYS A 136 -5.80 -11.94 -9.54
N LYS A 137 -4.47 -12.04 -9.68
CA LYS A 137 -3.78 -13.18 -10.33
C LYS A 137 -3.52 -14.36 -9.39
N GLY A 138 -3.93 -14.28 -8.12
CA GLY A 138 -3.64 -15.31 -7.11
C GLY A 138 -2.18 -15.36 -6.66
N LEU A 139 -1.36 -14.37 -7.04
CA LEU A 139 0.08 -14.31 -6.74
C LEU A 139 0.34 -13.47 -5.47
N PHE A 140 -0.26 -13.87 -4.35
CA PHE A 140 -0.18 -13.14 -3.09
C PHE A 140 0.73 -13.87 -2.09
N ASP A 141 2.04 -13.65 -2.23
CA ASP A 141 3.06 -14.27 -1.39
C ASP A 141 3.43 -13.43 -0.16
N SER A 142 4.40 -13.89 0.65
CA SER A 142 4.83 -13.14 1.85
C SER A 142 5.49 -11.79 1.51
N SER A 143 6.13 -11.70 0.33
CA SER A 143 6.82 -10.51 -0.16
C SER A 143 5.82 -9.41 -0.50
N ILE A 144 4.79 -9.73 -1.31
CA ILE A 144 3.70 -8.83 -1.66
C ILE A 144 2.93 -8.38 -0.41
N ARG A 145 2.65 -9.29 0.54
CA ARG A 145 2.05 -8.91 1.83
C ARG A 145 2.93 -7.93 2.63
N SER A 146 4.25 -8.04 2.53
CA SER A 146 5.17 -7.11 3.18
C SER A 146 5.13 -5.72 2.52
N GLN A 147 5.09 -5.68 1.17
CA GLN A 147 4.92 -4.45 0.40
C GLN A 147 3.56 -3.77 0.67
N LEU A 148 2.51 -4.57 0.83
CA LEU A 148 1.18 -4.08 1.23
C LEU A 148 1.24 -3.37 2.59
N ALA A 149 1.79 -4.05 3.60
CA ALA A 149 1.90 -3.47 4.93
C ALA A 149 2.74 -2.18 4.92
N GLU A 150 3.84 -2.16 4.17
CA GLU A 150 4.68 -0.98 3.99
C GLU A 150 3.93 0.18 3.32
N CYS A 151 3.25 -0.08 2.21
CA CYS A 151 2.45 0.91 1.49
C CYS A 151 1.41 1.57 2.41
N ILE A 152 0.67 0.76 3.17
CA ILE A 152 -0.36 1.26 4.09
C ILE A 152 0.26 2.10 5.21
N ILE A 153 1.35 1.63 5.83
CA ILE A 153 1.97 2.34 6.95
C ILE A 153 2.62 3.65 6.50
N VAL A 154 3.28 3.68 5.33
CA VAL A 154 3.87 4.91 4.78
C VAL A 154 2.78 5.94 4.51
N SER A 155 1.67 5.52 3.87
CA SER A 155 0.53 6.41 3.62
C SER A 155 -0.16 6.87 4.90
N GLU A 156 -0.30 5.99 5.89
CA GLU A 156 -0.92 6.33 7.17
C GLU A 156 -0.05 7.29 8.00
N LEU A 157 1.28 7.11 8.01
CA LEU A 157 2.20 8.01 8.71
C LEU A 157 2.27 9.39 8.06
N ASN A 158 2.25 9.45 6.73
CA ASN A 158 2.30 10.69 5.96
C ASN A 158 3.31 11.70 6.54
N VAL A 159 4.56 11.25 6.64
CA VAL A 159 5.64 11.94 7.36
C VAL A 159 5.87 13.37 6.85
N ASP A 160 5.56 13.62 5.57
CA ASP A 160 5.70 14.94 4.95
C ASP A 160 4.71 15.97 5.54
N LEU A 161 3.52 15.53 5.98
CA LEU A 161 2.52 16.39 6.61
C LEU A 161 2.67 16.44 8.14
N ASP A 162 2.94 15.29 8.78
CA ASP A 162 3.10 15.20 10.24
C ASP A 162 4.25 14.25 10.61
N PRO A 163 5.48 14.78 10.77
CA PRO A 163 6.66 13.99 11.13
C PRO A 163 6.55 13.28 12.49
N LYS A 164 5.65 13.75 13.36
CA LYS A 164 5.47 13.23 14.72
C LYS A 164 4.28 12.31 14.84
N LYS A 165 3.54 12.05 13.76
CA LYS A 165 2.37 11.16 13.76
C LYS A 165 2.71 9.79 14.35
N VAL A 166 1.82 9.30 15.21
CA VAL A 166 1.91 7.96 15.81
C VAL A 166 0.64 7.19 15.44
N ILE A 167 0.80 5.94 15.01
CA ILE A 167 -0.35 5.07 14.75
C ILE A 167 -0.73 4.40 16.06
N SER A 168 -1.97 4.62 16.50
CA SER A 168 -2.49 4.01 17.72
C SER A 168 -2.76 2.51 17.53
N PRO A 169 -2.75 1.69 18.61
CA PRO A 169 -3.12 0.28 18.53
C PRO A 169 -4.52 0.05 17.93
N GLN A 170 -5.47 0.93 18.24
CA GLN A 170 -6.81 0.89 17.68
C GLN A 170 -6.80 1.11 16.17
N ARG A 171 -5.98 2.04 15.68
CA ARG A 171 -5.85 2.28 14.24
C ARG A 171 -5.25 1.08 13.51
N PHE A 172 -4.31 0.35 14.12
CA PHE A 172 -3.83 -0.92 13.56
C PHE A 172 -4.94 -1.99 13.46
N LEU A 173 -5.88 -2.02 14.42
CA LEU A 173 -7.04 -2.93 14.36
C LEU A 173 -8.01 -2.56 13.23
N GLU A 174 -8.20 -1.26 12.98
CA GLU A 174 -9.00 -0.78 11.85
C GLU A 174 -8.32 -1.14 10.53
N LEU A 175 -7.04 -0.80 10.36
CA LEU A 175 -6.29 -1.07 9.14
C LEU A 175 -6.25 -2.56 8.79
N ARG A 176 -6.06 -3.46 9.77
CA ARG A 176 -6.09 -4.91 9.47
C ARG A 176 -7.47 -5.38 9.00
N ASN A 177 -8.55 -4.78 9.50
CA ASN A 177 -9.90 -5.17 9.12
C ASN A 177 -10.21 -4.63 7.72
N GLU A 178 -9.85 -3.37 7.46
CA GLU A 178 -9.92 -2.75 6.14
C GLU A 178 -9.14 -3.57 5.08
N ILE A 179 -7.96 -4.10 5.44
CA ILE A 179 -7.19 -4.99 4.56
C ILE A 179 -7.98 -6.27 4.24
N VAL A 180 -8.58 -6.92 5.24
CA VAL A 180 -9.34 -8.16 5.02
C VAL A 180 -10.60 -7.90 4.18
N GLU A 181 -11.21 -6.72 4.29
CA GLU A 181 -12.30 -6.32 3.40
C GLU A 181 -11.84 -6.18 1.94
N VAL A 182 -10.64 -5.61 1.70
CA VAL A 182 -10.08 -5.48 0.35
C VAL A 182 -9.58 -6.83 -0.19
N PHE A 183 -9.06 -7.69 0.69
CA PHE A 183 -8.46 -8.97 0.37
C PHE A 183 -9.12 -10.11 1.18
N PRO A 184 -10.32 -10.59 0.79
CA PRO A 184 -11.09 -11.55 1.59
C PRO A 184 -10.41 -12.89 1.89
N THR A 185 -9.41 -13.30 1.11
CA THR A 185 -8.65 -14.55 1.37
C THR A 185 -7.59 -14.38 2.46
N GLU A 186 -7.32 -13.15 2.89
CA GLU A 186 -6.31 -12.83 3.88
C GLU A 186 -6.85 -12.94 5.31
N THR A 187 -5.93 -13.15 6.27
CA THR A 187 -6.30 -13.30 7.68
C THR A 187 -5.87 -12.08 8.49
N ALA A 188 -6.78 -11.53 9.31
CA ALA A 188 -6.51 -10.34 10.13
C ALA A 188 -5.27 -10.50 11.04
N ALA A 189 -5.06 -11.72 11.57
CA ALA A 189 -3.93 -12.03 12.44
C ALA A 189 -2.56 -11.95 11.75
N THR A 190 -2.50 -12.04 10.41
CA THR A 190 -1.26 -11.83 9.64
C THR A 190 -0.79 -10.38 9.70
N TYR A 191 -1.73 -9.43 9.76
CA TYR A 191 -1.43 -8.01 9.66
C TYR A 191 -1.24 -7.37 11.03
N TYR A 192 -2.09 -7.67 12.00
CA TYR A 192 -1.93 -7.15 13.35
C TYR A 192 -2.63 -7.99 14.43
N VAL A 193 -1.86 -8.34 15.45
CA VAL A 193 -2.33 -8.92 16.70
C VAL A 193 -1.91 -7.98 17.84
N PRO A 194 -2.86 -7.45 18.62
CA PRO A 194 -2.56 -6.55 19.72
C PRO A 194 -1.81 -7.29 20.84
N THR A 195 -1.19 -6.50 21.73
CA THR A 195 -0.56 -7.02 22.95
C THR A 195 -1.54 -7.86 23.75
N GLN A 196 -1.09 -9.02 24.22
CA GLN A 196 -1.88 -9.85 25.12
C GLN A 196 -1.42 -9.61 26.56
N PRO A 197 -2.36 -9.30 27.49
CA PRO A 197 -2.02 -9.10 28.89
C PRO A 197 -1.39 -10.35 29.47
N LYS A 198 -0.53 -10.16 30.47
CA LYS A 198 0.11 -11.27 31.19
C LYS A 198 -0.97 -12.19 31.77
N THR A 199 -0.88 -13.48 31.45
CA THR A 199 -1.70 -14.51 32.10
C THR A 199 -0.86 -15.17 33.20
N ASN A 200 -1.50 -15.92 34.10
CA ASN A 200 -0.79 -16.57 35.22
C ASN A 200 0.28 -17.59 34.77
N LEU A 201 0.28 -17.99 33.49
CA LEU A 201 1.17 -19.02 32.94
C LEU A 201 2.15 -18.48 31.87
N GLU A 202 1.89 -17.32 31.27
CA GLU A 202 2.75 -16.74 30.24
C GLU A 202 2.96 -15.23 30.46
N GLY A 203 4.18 -14.77 30.13
CA GLY A 203 4.49 -13.34 30.08
C GLY A 203 3.61 -12.57 29.09
N ALA A 204 3.54 -11.24 29.24
CA ALA A 204 2.83 -10.39 28.30
C ALA A 204 3.42 -10.54 26.89
N LYS A 205 2.58 -10.90 25.90
CA LYS A 205 3.02 -11.04 24.51
C LYS A 205 2.93 -9.68 23.83
N GLN A 206 4.07 -9.25 23.29
CA GLN A 206 4.19 -7.99 22.53
C GLN A 206 3.29 -8.01 21.28
N PRO A 207 2.87 -6.84 20.78
CA PRO A 207 2.10 -6.77 19.54
C PRO A 207 2.94 -7.31 18.38
N ARG A 208 2.28 -7.94 17.41
CA ARG A 208 2.93 -8.60 16.28
C ARG A 208 2.12 -8.49 15.00
N GLY A 209 2.77 -8.75 13.86
CA GLY A 209 2.14 -8.79 12.55
C GLY A 209 2.75 -7.77 11.59
N LYS A 210 2.53 -7.97 10.29
CA LYS A 210 3.25 -7.23 9.24
C LYS A 210 3.12 -5.72 9.34
N LEU A 211 1.95 -5.19 9.74
CA LEU A 211 1.74 -3.75 9.90
C LEU A 211 2.62 -3.18 11.01
N TYR A 212 2.63 -3.83 12.17
CA TYR A 212 3.41 -3.37 13.31
C TYR A 212 4.91 -3.52 13.06
N ASP A 213 5.33 -4.65 12.48
CA ASP A 213 6.73 -4.88 12.12
C ASP A 213 7.23 -3.78 11.18
N LYS A 214 6.49 -3.47 10.11
CA LYS A 214 6.83 -2.39 9.18
C LYS A 214 6.84 -1.02 9.83
N TYR A 215 5.85 -0.71 10.66
CA TYR A 215 5.84 0.52 11.45
C TYR A 215 7.11 0.64 12.29
N THR A 216 7.49 -0.39 13.05
CA THR A 216 8.69 -0.29 13.90
C THR A 216 9.98 -0.12 13.09
N CYS A 217 10.10 -0.79 11.93
CA CYS A 217 11.22 -0.59 11.01
C CYS A 217 11.27 0.86 10.51
N ILE A 218 10.16 1.38 9.97
CA ILE A 218 10.08 2.75 9.45
C ILE A 218 10.39 3.78 10.54
N ILE A 219 9.84 3.62 11.75
CA ILE A 219 10.14 4.54 12.86
C ILE A 219 11.61 4.49 13.27
N LYS A 220 12.24 3.32 13.26
CA LYS A 220 13.69 3.21 13.53
C LYS A 220 14.50 3.93 12.46
N ASP A 221 14.15 3.76 11.20
CA ASP A 221 14.84 4.38 10.07
C ASP A 221 14.66 5.92 10.06
N LEU A 222 13.46 6.41 10.39
CA LEU A 222 13.19 7.84 10.56
C LEU A 222 13.98 8.47 11.72
N ARG A 223 14.19 7.73 12.80
CA ARG A 223 15.05 8.18 13.91
C ARG A 223 16.52 8.18 13.52
N ALA A 224 16.98 7.14 12.83
CA ALA A 224 18.36 7.03 12.37
C ALA A 224 18.74 8.12 11.35
N SER A 225 17.78 8.54 10.53
CA SER A 225 17.94 9.62 9.54
C SER A 225 17.71 11.03 10.09
N GLY A 226 17.35 11.17 11.37
CA GLY A 226 17.14 12.48 12.01
C GLY A 226 15.79 13.15 11.69
N PHE A 227 14.93 12.53 10.86
CA PHE A 227 13.59 13.04 10.56
C PHE A 227 12.64 12.95 11.77
N ARG A 228 12.97 12.12 12.76
CA ARG A 228 12.22 12.02 14.00
C ARG A 228 13.17 12.02 15.20
N THR A 229 12.97 12.93 16.14
CA THR A 229 13.74 12.96 17.38
C THR A 229 13.57 11.64 18.13
N ALA A 230 14.66 11.06 18.62
CA ALA A 230 14.57 10.01 19.62
C ALA A 230 13.80 10.58 20.80
N ASN A 231 12.72 9.93 21.22
CA ASN A 231 12.13 10.26 22.51
C ASN A 231 13.19 9.89 23.54
N ASN A 232 13.83 10.90 24.13
CA ASN A 232 14.59 10.72 25.35
C ASN A 232 13.58 10.22 26.38
N CYS A 233 13.76 8.98 26.84
CA CYS A 233 13.05 8.47 27.99
C CYS A 233 13.47 9.33 29.19
N SER A 234 12.63 10.29 29.58
CA SER A 234 12.65 10.94 30.89
C SER A 234 11.79 10.16 31.86
#